data_AF-S7XBF8-F1
#
_entry.id   AF-S7XBF8-F1
#
_cell.length_a   1.000
_cell.length_b   1.000
_cell.length_c   1.000
_cell.angle_alpha   90.00
_cell.angle_beta   90.00
_cell.angle_gamma   90.00
#
_symmetry.space_group_name_H-M   'P 1'
#
loop_
_entity.id
_entity.type
_entity.pdbx_description
1 polymer ?
#
loop_
_entity_poly.entity_id
_entity_poly.type
_entity_poly.pdbx_seq_one_letter_code
_entity_poly.pdbx_strand_id
1 'polypeptide(L)'
;MHLLVFDFICSMRYNVPYKIKQFLFVLIKLSIVVSAFCFMYSKIVQNENLEFNKFVAFLNENDVFSVKNSLILILLSSFNWFFEILKWQHLVTIIKPISFKSALEQSLGGLTASLITPNRIGDYGAKAIYYAKPFRTKIVLLNLLGNMAQMTITMLLGAIGLLLFINRYPIAINFYKIAGIGVLIIALGLLVFFSITQNVLNKRVCLRFYYSFYKINSNKSA
;
A
#
# COMPACT_ATOMS: atom_id res chain seq x y z
N MET A 1 6.57 -1.63 49.51
CA MET A 1 7.22 -2.64 48.65
C MET A 1 6.50 -2.86 47.30
N HIS A 2 5.17 -2.88 47.25
CA HIS A 2 4.40 -3.01 45.99
C HIS A 2 4.55 -1.84 45.00
N LEU A 3 4.83 -0.61 45.46
CA LEU A 3 5.07 0.55 44.60
C LEU A 3 6.44 0.52 43.90
N LEU A 4 7.50 0.06 44.59
CA LEU A 4 8.85 -0.03 44.02
C LEU A 4 8.98 -1.14 42.98
N VAL A 5 8.25 -2.25 43.14
CA VAL A 5 8.19 -3.32 42.13
C VAL A 5 7.41 -2.87 40.90
N PHE A 6 6.40 -2.00 41.07
CA PHE A 6 5.63 -1.44 39.95
C PHE A 6 6.45 -0.41 39.16
N ASP A 7 7.24 0.43 39.84
CA ASP A 7 8.18 1.34 39.19
C ASP A 7 9.34 0.60 38.49
N PHE A 8 9.82 -0.51 39.06
CA PHE A 8 10.85 -1.35 38.43
C PHE A 8 10.34 -2.09 37.18
N ILE A 9 9.11 -2.61 37.22
CA ILE A 9 8.45 -3.22 36.05
C ILE A 9 8.11 -2.16 34.98
N CYS A 10 7.76 -0.93 35.39
CA CYS A 10 7.53 0.18 34.47
C CYS A 10 8.84 0.75 33.88
N SER A 11 9.95 0.71 34.63
CA SER A 11 11.30 1.10 34.19
C SER A 11 11.92 0.11 33.22
N MET A 12 11.51 -1.17 33.26
CA MET A 12 11.87 -2.20 32.27
C MET A 12 11.02 -2.14 30.99
N ARG A 13 10.30 -1.03 30.76
CA ARG A 13 9.82 -0.68 29.43
C ARG A 13 11.02 -0.16 28.67
N TYR A 14 11.69 -1.02 27.89
CA TYR A 14 12.78 -0.64 27.00
C TYR A 14 12.27 0.51 26.12
N ASN A 15 12.57 1.73 26.55
CA ASN A 15 12.00 2.95 26.03
C ASN A 15 12.89 3.27 24.83
N VAL A 16 12.82 2.43 23.79
CA VAL A 16 13.46 2.71 22.52
C VAL A 16 12.99 4.11 22.16
N PRO A 17 13.89 5.11 22.14
CA PRO A 17 13.51 6.48 21.85
C PRO A 17 12.68 6.46 20.58
N TYR A 18 11.57 7.19 20.54
CA TYR A 18 10.70 7.27 19.36
C TYR A 18 11.50 7.50 18.06
N LYS A 19 12.59 8.29 18.16
CA LYS A 19 13.57 8.52 17.09
C LYS A 19 14.28 7.24 16.59
N ILE A 20 14.66 6.31 17.47
CA ILE A 20 15.31 5.04 17.09
C ILE A 20 14.30 4.13 16.38
N LYS A 21 13.03 4.05 16.83
CA LYS A 21 11.99 3.30 16.10
C LYS A 21 11.76 3.85 14.69
N GLN A 22 11.74 5.17 14.54
CA GLN A 22 11.61 5.84 13.25
C GLN A 22 12.82 5.57 12.35
N PHE A 23 14.05 5.65 12.88
CA PHE A 23 15.26 5.36 12.14
C PHE A 23 15.32 3.89 11.69
N LEU A 24 15.04 2.94 12.57
CA LEU A 24 15.00 1.51 12.24
C LEU A 24 13.99 1.21 11.14
N PHE A 25 12.81 1.83 11.18
CA PHE A 25 11.79 1.67 10.15
C PHE A 25 12.24 2.20 8.78
N VAL A 26 12.93 3.34 8.75
CA VAL A 26 13.54 3.89 7.52
C VAL A 26 14.64 2.96 7.01
N LEU A 27 15.49 2.45 7.91
CA LEU A 27 16.61 1.57 7.57
C LEU A 27 16.14 0.23 7.00
N ILE A 28 15.07 -0.36 7.56
CA ILE A 28 14.43 -1.56 7.01
C ILE A 28 13.89 -1.28 5.60
N LYS A 29 13.16 -0.16 5.40
CA LYS A 29 12.68 0.22 4.06
C LYS A 29 13.81 0.36 3.05
N LEU A 30 14.89 1.03 3.44
CA LEU A 30 16.05 1.22 2.58
C LEU A 30 16.75 -0.12 2.28
N SER A 31 16.90 -1.00 3.28
CA SER A 31 17.52 -2.31 3.13
C SER A 31 16.74 -3.21 2.17
N ILE A 32 15.41 -3.18 2.18
CA ILE A 32 14.58 -3.90 1.20
C ILE A 32 14.86 -3.40 -0.22
N VAL A 33 14.92 -2.08 -0.40
CA VAL A 33 15.20 -1.46 -1.71
C VAL A 33 16.61 -1.82 -2.20
N VAL A 34 17.62 -1.69 -1.34
CA VAL A 34 19.02 -2.05 -1.68
C VAL A 34 19.12 -3.54 -2.00
N SER A 35 18.51 -4.41 -1.18
CA SER A 35 18.47 -5.86 -1.44
C SER A 35 17.81 -6.19 -2.77
N ALA A 36 16.70 -5.51 -3.12
CA ALA A 36 16.03 -5.70 -4.40
C ALA A 36 16.94 -5.27 -5.57
N PHE A 37 17.63 -4.14 -5.46
CA PHE A 37 18.60 -3.70 -6.46
C PHE A 37 19.80 -4.66 -6.58
N CYS A 38 20.38 -5.10 -5.47
CA CYS A 38 21.47 -6.08 -5.47
C CYS A 38 21.03 -7.42 -6.06
N PHE A 39 19.81 -7.87 -5.77
CA PHE A 39 19.25 -9.09 -6.34
C PHE A 39 19.03 -8.95 -7.85
N MET A 40 18.43 -7.84 -8.30
CA MET A 40 18.28 -7.54 -9.72
C MET A 40 19.63 -7.47 -10.43
N TYR A 41 20.61 -6.77 -9.85
CA TYR A 41 21.97 -6.67 -10.38
C TYR A 41 22.63 -8.05 -10.50
N SER A 42 22.57 -8.85 -9.43
CA SER A 42 23.13 -10.21 -9.43
C SER A 42 22.46 -11.09 -10.49
N LYS A 43 21.14 -10.96 -10.68
CA LYS A 43 20.40 -11.68 -11.73
C LYS A 43 20.71 -11.20 -13.13
N ILE A 44 21.02 -9.92 -13.34
CA ILE A 44 21.37 -9.40 -14.67
C ILE A 44 22.82 -9.77 -15.02
N VAL A 45 23.76 -9.64 -14.08
CA VAL A 45 25.20 -9.81 -14.33
C VAL A 45 25.65 -11.28 -14.32
N GLN A 46 25.04 -12.15 -13.49
CA GLN A 46 25.42 -13.57 -13.43
C GLN A 46 24.77 -14.43 -14.51
N ASN A 47 23.81 -13.91 -15.29
CA ASN A 47 23.19 -14.65 -16.38
C ASN A 47 23.80 -14.21 -17.72
N GLU A 48 24.64 -15.04 -18.33
CA GLU A 48 25.24 -14.82 -19.65
C GLU A 48 24.21 -14.69 -20.81
N ASN A 49 22.95 -15.07 -20.54
CA ASN A 49 21.81 -14.91 -21.44
C ASN A 49 21.15 -13.52 -21.37
N LEU A 50 21.48 -12.72 -20.34
CA LEU A 50 20.92 -11.38 -20.10
C LEU A 50 21.95 -10.26 -20.37
N GLU A 51 22.88 -10.49 -21.30
CA GLU A 51 23.71 -9.41 -21.82
C GLU A 51 22.83 -8.34 -22.47
N PHE A 52 23.12 -7.07 -22.18
CA PHE A 52 22.36 -5.94 -22.70
C PHE A 52 22.24 -5.97 -24.23
N ASN A 53 23.29 -6.41 -24.93
CA ASN A 53 23.30 -6.52 -26.39
C ASN A 53 22.32 -7.59 -26.90
N LYS A 54 22.25 -8.76 -26.23
CA LYS A 54 21.28 -9.82 -26.56
C LYS A 54 19.85 -9.38 -26.25
N PHE A 55 19.64 -8.63 -25.17
CA PHE A 55 18.34 -8.05 -24.84
C PHE A 55 17.86 -7.05 -25.91
N VAL A 56 18.73 -6.13 -26.36
CA VAL A 56 18.40 -5.19 -27.44
C VAL A 56 18.12 -5.93 -28.75
N ALA A 57 18.92 -6.95 -29.08
CA ALA A 57 18.67 -7.79 -30.24
C ALA A 57 17.31 -8.51 -30.16
N PHE A 58 16.97 -9.08 -29.00
CA PHE A 58 15.67 -9.71 -28.75
C PHE A 58 14.50 -8.73 -28.90
N LEU A 59 14.64 -7.49 -28.43
CA LEU A 59 13.58 -6.47 -28.57
C LEU A 59 13.33 -6.08 -30.03
N ASN A 60 14.41 -6.00 -30.84
CA ASN A 60 14.32 -5.71 -32.26
C ASN A 60 13.77 -6.90 -33.05
N GLU A 61 14.20 -8.13 -32.73
CA GLU A 61 13.74 -9.35 -33.40
C GLU A 61 12.24 -9.62 -33.15
N ASN A 62 11.75 -9.32 -31.95
CA ASN A 62 10.33 -9.47 -31.60
C ASN A 62 9.47 -8.26 -31.98
N ASP A 63 10.03 -7.26 -32.68
CA ASP A 63 9.32 -6.06 -33.11
C ASP A 63 8.52 -5.40 -31.96
N VAL A 64 9.09 -5.40 -30.74
CA VAL A 64 8.37 -4.99 -29.53
C VAL A 64 7.90 -3.54 -29.63
N PHE A 65 8.71 -2.68 -30.24
CA PHE A 65 8.40 -1.27 -30.51
C PHE A 65 7.65 -1.03 -31.83
N SER A 66 7.11 -2.07 -32.44
CA SER A 66 6.26 -1.93 -33.63
C SER A 66 5.09 -0.98 -33.36
N VAL A 67 4.70 -0.23 -34.39
CA VAL A 67 3.57 0.72 -34.37
C VAL A 67 2.29 0.03 -33.87
N LYS A 68 2.10 -1.25 -34.19
CA LYS A 68 0.95 -2.03 -33.73
C LYS A 68 0.93 -2.22 -32.21
N ASN A 69 2.06 -2.62 -31.63
CA ASN A 69 2.19 -2.87 -30.19
C ASN A 69 2.07 -1.57 -29.39
N SER A 70 2.71 -0.50 -29.86
CA SER A 70 2.62 0.81 -29.21
C SER A 70 1.19 1.36 -29.24
N LEU A 71 0.47 1.21 -30.36
CA LEU A 71 -0.94 1.60 -30.47
C LEU A 71 -1.82 0.81 -29.48
N ILE A 72 -1.63 -0.51 -29.38
CA ILE A 72 -2.34 -1.35 -28.40
C ILE A 72 -2.06 -0.87 -26.97
N LEU A 73 -0.81 -0.60 -26.61
CA LEU A 73 -0.44 -0.12 -25.28
C LEU A 73 -1.04 1.24 -24.94
N ILE A 74 -1.03 2.19 -25.89
CA ILE A 74 -1.65 3.51 -25.72
C ILE A 74 -3.17 3.35 -25.53
N LEU A 75 -3.80 2.46 -26.31
CA LEU A 75 -5.21 2.18 -26.22
C LEU A 75 -5.57 1.57 -24.86
N LEU A 76 -4.86 0.53 -24.40
CA LEU A 76 -5.07 -0.06 -23.07
C LEU A 76 -4.86 0.96 -21.94
N SER A 77 -3.81 1.79 -22.05
CA SER A 77 -3.53 2.84 -21.05
C SER A 77 -4.64 3.89 -21.01
N SER A 78 -5.16 4.28 -22.17
CA SER A 78 -6.27 5.24 -22.29
C SER A 78 -7.55 4.67 -21.70
N PHE A 79 -7.86 3.40 -21.97
CA PHE A 79 -9.01 2.70 -21.35
C PHE A 79 -8.87 2.63 -19.84
N ASN A 80 -7.67 2.34 -19.34
CA ASN A 80 -7.43 2.29 -17.89
C ASN A 80 -7.73 3.65 -17.22
N TRP A 81 -7.26 4.76 -17.80
CA TRP A 81 -7.57 6.09 -17.28
C TRP A 81 -9.06 6.44 -17.42
N PHE A 82 -9.68 6.04 -18.52
CA PHE A 82 -11.12 6.23 -18.73
C PHE A 82 -11.95 5.53 -17.64
N PHE A 83 -11.65 4.27 -17.32
CA PHE A 83 -12.33 3.55 -16.24
C PHE A 83 -12.07 4.16 -14.87
N GLU A 84 -10.86 4.66 -14.61
CA GLU A 84 -10.54 5.36 -13.37
C GLU A 84 -11.40 6.63 -13.19
N ILE A 85 -11.59 7.40 -14.27
CA ILE A 85 -12.42 8.61 -14.28
C ILE A 85 -13.89 8.25 -14.03
N LEU A 86 -14.42 7.23 -14.70
CA LEU A 86 -15.79 6.77 -14.50
C LEU A 86 -16.04 6.25 -13.08
N LYS A 87 -15.10 5.45 -12.56
CA LYS A 87 -15.13 4.96 -11.17
C LYS A 87 -15.20 6.15 -10.21
N TRP A 88 -14.34 7.15 -10.41
CA TRP A 88 -14.32 8.34 -9.57
C TRP A 88 -15.61 9.15 -9.63
N GLN A 89 -16.12 9.39 -10.85
CA GLN A 89 -17.39 10.09 -11.07
C GLN A 89 -18.54 9.39 -10.33
N HIS A 90 -18.62 8.06 -10.45
CA HIS A 90 -19.66 7.27 -9.82
C HIS A 90 -19.58 7.35 -8.29
N LEU A 91 -18.39 7.13 -7.72
CA LEU A 91 -18.18 7.19 -6.26
C LEU A 91 -18.59 8.56 -5.69
N VAL A 92 -18.10 9.64 -6.30
CA VAL A 92 -18.32 11.01 -5.81
C VAL A 92 -19.79 11.43 -5.83
N THR A 93 -20.61 10.81 -6.68
CA THR A 93 -22.04 11.12 -6.81
C THR A 93 -22.78 11.00 -5.46
N ILE A 94 -22.29 10.16 -4.54
CA ILE A 94 -22.82 10.02 -3.17
C ILE A 94 -22.69 11.32 -2.36
N ILE A 95 -21.67 12.13 -2.62
CA ILE A 95 -21.38 13.39 -1.92
C ILE A 95 -21.91 14.58 -2.72
N LYS A 96 -21.55 14.65 -4.00
CA LYS A 96 -21.94 15.72 -4.91
C LYS A 96 -21.88 15.21 -6.35
N PRO A 97 -22.96 15.31 -7.14
CA PRO A 97 -22.88 14.95 -8.56
C PRO A 97 -21.88 15.87 -9.28
N ILE A 98 -20.99 15.26 -10.08
CA ILE A 98 -20.00 15.97 -10.88
C ILE A 98 -20.09 15.56 -12.35
N SER A 99 -19.73 16.49 -13.24
CA SER A 99 -19.62 16.20 -14.66
C SER A 99 -18.38 15.34 -14.95
N PHE A 100 -18.40 14.62 -16.08
CA PHE A 100 -17.27 13.80 -16.51
C PHE A 100 -15.98 14.63 -16.64
N LYS A 101 -16.06 15.86 -17.16
CA LYS A 101 -14.91 16.77 -17.24
C LYS A 101 -14.30 17.09 -15.87
N SER A 102 -15.16 17.34 -14.87
CA SER A 102 -14.68 17.59 -13.50
C SER A 102 -14.03 16.33 -12.91
N ALA A 103 -14.58 15.15 -13.18
CA ALA A 103 -14.01 13.88 -12.73
C ALA A 103 -12.65 13.61 -13.41
N LEU A 104 -12.51 13.98 -14.68
CA LEU A 104 -11.28 13.88 -15.46
C LEU A 104 -10.19 14.79 -14.86
N GLU A 105 -10.48 16.06 -14.63
CA GLU A 105 -9.53 17.01 -14.03
C GLU A 105 -9.06 16.52 -12.65
N GLN A 106 -9.98 16.05 -11.81
CA GLN A 106 -9.66 15.54 -10.48
C GLN A 106 -8.85 14.23 -10.52
N SER A 107 -9.14 13.34 -11.47
CA SER A 107 -8.43 12.06 -11.59
C SER A 107 -7.03 12.26 -12.15
N LEU A 108 -6.85 13.09 -13.18
CA LEU A 108 -5.52 13.41 -13.73
C LEU A 108 -4.69 14.23 -12.73
N GLY A 109 -5.30 15.19 -12.03
CA GLY A 109 -4.65 15.91 -10.93
C GLY A 109 -4.21 14.99 -9.79
N GLY A 110 -5.04 13.99 -9.46
CA GLY A 110 -4.70 12.96 -8.48
C GLY A 110 -3.56 12.04 -8.92
N LEU A 111 -3.58 11.59 -10.17
CA LEU A 111 -2.54 10.75 -10.76
C LEU A 111 -1.19 11.49 -10.82
N THR A 112 -1.19 12.75 -11.23
CA THR A 112 0.03 13.59 -11.27
C THR A 112 0.59 13.84 -9.88
N ALA A 113 -0.24 14.22 -8.91
CA ALA A 113 0.18 14.36 -7.51
C ALA A 113 0.72 13.05 -6.93
N SER A 114 0.17 11.90 -7.34
CA SER A 114 0.61 10.57 -6.90
C SER A 114 1.97 10.14 -7.42
N LEU A 115 2.41 10.68 -8.56
CA LEU A 115 3.75 10.40 -9.09
C LEU A 115 4.83 11.08 -8.25
N ILE A 116 4.54 12.29 -7.77
CA ILE A 116 5.51 13.11 -7.01
C ILE A 116 5.53 12.71 -5.53
N THR A 117 4.43 12.15 -5.02
CA THR A 117 4.28 11.83 -3.60
C THR A 117 4.54 10.35 -3.30
N PRO A 118 5.19 10.02 -2.17
CA PRO A 118 5.43 8.64 -1.79
C PRO A 118 4.10 7.92 -1.51
N ASN A 119 4.03 6.63 -1.86
CA ASN A 119 2.86 5.77 -1.63
C ASN A 119 1.55 6.31 -2.24
N ARG A 120 1.63 7.04 -3.37
CA ARG A 120 0.47 7.64 -4.08
C ARG A 120 -0.48 8.42 -3.15
N ILE A 121 0.05 9.00 -2.07
CA ILE A 121 -0.75 9.76 -1.08
C ILE A 121 -1.34 11.03 -1.71
N GLY A 122 -0.68 11.55 -2.75
CA GLY A 122 -1.09 12.72 -3.51
C GLY A 122 -2.47 12.59 -4.15
N ASP A 123 -2.92 11.40 -4.56
CA ASP A 123 -4.26 11.21 -5.14
C ASP A 123 -5.36 11.67 -4.18
N TYR A 124 -5.23 11.27 -2.91
CA TYR A 124 -6.16 11.59 -1.85
C TYR A 124 -6.22 13.09 -1.56
N GLY A 125 -5.04 13.72 -1.48
CA GLY A 125 -4.92 15.15 -1.22
C GLY A 125 -5.43 16.00 -2.38
N ALA A 126 -5.00 15.68 -3.60
CA ALA A 126 -5.37 16.40 -4.81
C ALA A 126 -6.88 16.40 -5.01
N LYS A 127 -7.53 15.23 -4.98
CA LYS A 127 -9.00 15.12 -5.10
C LYS A 127 -9.74 15.88 -4.00
N ALA A 128 -9.22 15.90 -2.77
CA ALA A 128 -9.86 16.61 -1.66
C ALA A 128 -9.82 18.14 -1.81
N ILE A 129 -8.80 18.71 -2.47
CA ILE A 129 -8.66 20.17 -2.61
C ILE A 129 -9.81 20.78 -3.43
N TYR A 130 -10.37 20.04 -4.39
CA TYR A 130 -11.51 20.45 -5.22
C TYR A 130 -12.84 20.61 -4.45
N TYR A 131 -12.89 20.21 -3.17
CA TYR A 131 -14.11 20.26 -2.35
C TYR A 131 -13.96 21.18 -1.14
N ALA A 132 -15.08 21.74 -0.68
CA ALA A 132 -15.13 22.55 0.53
C ALA A 132 -14.69 21.73 1.76
N LYS A 133 -14.05 22.40 2.74
CA LYS A 133 -13.51 21.80 3.97
C LYS A 133 -14.39 20.72 4.61
N PRO A 134 -15.71 20.88 4.81
CA PRO A 134 -16.54 19.86 5.46
C PRO A 134 -16.64 18.53 4.67
N PHE A 135 -16.41 18.54 3.36
CA PHE A 135 -16.51 17.35 2.51
C PHE A 135 -15.17 16.66 2.26
N ARG A 136 -14.04 17.33 2.52
CA ARG A 136 -12.69 16.82 2.20
C ARG A 136 -12.40 15.46 2.83
N THR A 137 -12.72 15.28 4.11
CA THR A 137 -12.50 14.00 4.80
C THR A 137 -13.33 12.88 4.18
N LYS A 138 -14.58 13.16 3.78
CA LYS A 138 -15.44 12.18 3.11
C LYS A 138 -14.89 11.79 1.73
N ILE A 139 -14.36 12.75 0.98
CA ILE A 139 -13.72 12.54 -0.33
C ILE A 139 -12.47 11.65 -0.21
N VAL A 140 -11.62 11.91 0.79
CA VAL A 140 -10.43 11.06 1.06
C VAL A 140 -10.84 9.62 1.39
N LEU A 141 -11.83 9.44 2.27
CA LEU A 141 -12.32 8.11 2.66
C LEU A 141 -12.96 7.37 1.48
N LEU A 142 -13.74 8.07 0.67
CA LEU A 142 -14.39 7.50 -0.50
C LEU A 142 -13.37 7.04 -1.55
N ASN A 143 -12.32 7.84 -1.78
CA ASN A 143 -11.21 7.45 -2.66
C ASN A 143 -10.45 6.22 -2.12
N LEU A 144 -10.28 6.14 -0.80
CA LEU A 144 -9.68 4.97 -0.15
C LEU A 144 -10.51 3.71 -0.37
N LEU A 145 -11.82 3.79 -0.17
CA LEU A 145 -12.73 2.67 -0.42
C LEU A 145 -12.69 2.22 -1.88
N GLY A 146 -12.69 3.15 -2.82
CA GLY A 146 -12.54 2.85 -4.26
C GLY A 146 -11.24 2.10 -4.58
N ASN A 147 -10.10 2.56 -4.04
CA ASN A 147 -8.81 1.91 -4.25
C ASN A 147 -8.72 0.54 -3.56
N MET A 148 -9.34 0.38 -2.38
CA MET A 148 -9.43 -0.90 -1.70
C MET A 148 -10.26 -1.90 -2.51
N ALA A 149 -11.42 -1.50 -3.04
CA ALA A 149 -12.25 -2.34 -3.89
C ALA A 149 -11.53 -2.78 -5.17
N GLN A 150 -10.76 -1.88 -5.80
CA GLN A 150 -9.95 -2.23 -6.96
C GLN A 150 -8.87 -3.28 -6.60
N MET A 151 -8.20 -3.10 -5.46
CA MET A 151 -7.15 -4.03 -5.03
C MET A 151 -7.73 -5.41 -4.67
N THR A 152 -8.89 -5.47 -4.01
CA THR A 152 -9.54 -6.74 -3.68
C THR A 152 -9.94 -7.51 -4.93
N ILE A 153 -10.57 -6.85 -5.92
CA ILE A 153 -10.92 -7.48 -7.19
C ILE A 153 -9.67 -7.99 -7.91
N THR A 154 -8.60 -7.18 -7.94
CA THR A 154 -7.32 -7.57 -8.56
C THR A 154 -6.72 -8.80 -7.90
N MET A 155 -6.72 -8.88 -6.57
CA MET A 155 -6.23 -10.05 -5.84
C MET A 155 -7.08 -11.29 -6.07
N LEU A 156 -8.41 -11.15 -6.11
CA LEU A 156 -9.32 -12.28 -6.37
C LEU A 156 -9.12 -12.83 -7.78
N LEU A 157 -9.13 -11.98 -8.81
CA LEU A 157 -8.91 -12.40 -10.19
C LEU A 157 -7.50 -12.96 -10.38
N GLY A 158 -6.49 -12.38 -9.72
CA GLY A 158 -5.12 -12.91 -9.72
C GLY A 158 -5.02 -14.30 -9.08
N ALA A 159 -5.72 -14.53 -7.96
CA ALA A 159 -5.78 -15.84 -7.31
C ALA A 159 -6.45 -16.89 -8.21
N ILE A 160 -7.58 -16.53 -8.85
CA ILE A 160 -8.26 -17.40 -9.81
C ILE A 160 -7.34 -17.72 -10.99
N GLY A 161 -6.68 -16.71 -11.56
CA GLY A 161 -5.72 -16.90 -12.66
C GLY A 161 -4.56 -17.81 -12.27
N LEU A 162 -4.03 -17.68 -11.05
CA LEU A 162 -2.99 -18.55 -10.52
C LEU A 162 -3.47 -20.00 -10.39
N LEU A 163 -4.69 -20.23 -9.89
CA LEU A 163 -5.28 -21.56 -9.78
C LEU A 163 -5.44 -22.23 -11.15
N LEU A 164 -5.94 -21.47 -12.14
CA LEU A 164 -6.07 -21.97 -13.52
C LEU A 164 -4.70 -22.29 -14.13
N PHE A 165 -3.69 -21.45 -13.89
CA PHE A 165 -2.33 -21.65 -14.38
C PHE A 165 -1.69 -22.92 -13.81
N ILE A 166 -1.80 -23.14 -12.49
CA ILE A 166 -1.27 -24.34 -11.82
C ILE A 166 -1.97 -25.61 -12.32
N ASN A 167 -3.27 -25.55 -12.59
CA ASN A 167 -4.01 -26.72 -13.09
C ASN A 167 -3.69 -27.04 -14.56
N ARG A 168 -3.43 -26.01 -15.39
CA ARG A 168 -3.20 -26.20 -16.82
C ARG A 168 -1.76 -26.60 -17.15
N TYR A 169 -0.78 -26.09 -16.41
CA TYR A 169 0.63 -26.36 -16.65
C TYR A 169 1.16 -27.29 -15.57
N PRO A 170 1.69 -28.48 -15.93
CA PRO A 170 2.32 -29.40 -14.97
C PRO A 170 3.66 -28.83 -14.54
N ILE A 171 3.61 -27.76 -13.76
CA ILE A 171 4.78 -27.16 -13.15
C ILE A 171 5.19 -28.14 -12.06
N ALA A 172 6.46 -28.58 -12.06
CA ALA A 172 7.05 -29.34 -10.95
C ALA A 172 7.18 -28.40 -9.73
N ILE A 173 6.04 -28.03 -9.17
CA ILE A 173 5.95 -27.15 -8.03
C ILE A 173 6.39 -27.98 -6.83
N ASN A 174 7.59 -27.70 -6.35
CA ASN A 174 8.02 -28.21 -5.07
C ASN A 174 7.12 -27.57 -4.00
N PHE A 175 6.11 -28.32 -3.55
CA PHE A 175 5.09 -27.88 -2.59
C PHE A 175 5.69 -27.21 -1.36
N TYR A 176 6.86 -27.67 -0.92
CA TYR A 176 7.60 -27.09 0.20
C TYR A 176 8.06 -25.64 -0.05
N LYS A 177 8.39 -25.26 -1.29
CA LYS A 177 8.76 -23.86 -1.62
C LYS A 177 7.55 -22.92 -1.61
N ILE A 178 6.41 -23.35 -2.15
CA ILE A 178 5.18 -22.54 -2.11
C ILE A 178 4.63 -22.46 -0.68
N ALA A 179 4.59 -23.57 0.04
CA ALA A 179 4.21 -23.59 1.45
C ALA A 179 5.14 -22.69 2.27
N GLY A 180 6.46 -22.71 2.00
CA GLY A 180 7.44 -21.82 2.62
C GLY A 180 7.16 -20.34 2.37
N ILE A 181 6.86 -19.94 1.12
CA ILE A 181 6.47 -18.56 0.78
C ILE A 181 5.14 -18.18 1.44
N GLY A 182 4.15 -19.09 1.45
CA GLY A 182 2.86 -18.88 2.10
C GLY A 182 2.99 -18.66 3.61
N VAL A 183 3.79 -19.49 4.30
CA VAL A 183 4.09 -19.35 5.73
C VAL A 183 4.81 -18.02 6.01
N LEU A 184 5.74 -17.62 5.15
CA LEU A 184 6.44 -16.33 5.27
C LEU A 184 5.47 -15.13 5.15
N ILE A 185 4.57 -15.16 4.16
CA ILE A 185 3.54 -14.13 3.97
C ILE A 185 2.59 -14.08 5.17
N ILE A 186 2.15 -15.23 5.67
CA ILE A 186 1.27 -15.32 6.85
C ILE A 186 2.00 -14.80 8.09
N ALA A 187 3.26 -15.20 8.32
CA ALA A 187 4.06 -14.74 9.45
C ALA A 187 4.28 -13.22 9.41
N LEU A 188 4.62 -12.66 8.24
CA LEU A 188 4.74 -11.21 8.05
C LEU A 188 3.40 -10.50 8.27
N GLY A 189 2.30 -11.07 7.78
CA GLY A 189 0.94 -10.56 8.00
C GLY A 189 0.57 -10.53 9.48
N LEU A 190 0.87 -11.60 10.23
CA LEU A 190 0.64 -11.69 11.67
C LEU A 190 1.49 -10.70 12.46
N LEU A 191 2.76 -10.50 12.08
CA LEU A 191 3.64 -9.52 12.71
C LEU A 191 3.15 -8.07 12.50
N VAL A 192 2.67 -7.76 11.30
CA VAL A 192 2.06 -6.46 10.98
C VAL A 192 0.75 -6.29 11.74
N PHE A 193 -0.11 -7.31 11.75
CA PHE A 193 -1.37 -7.31 12.51
C PHE A 193 -1.13 -7.09 14.02
N PHE A 194 -0.15 -7.78 14.59
CA PHE A 194 0.23 -7.64 15.99
C PHE A 194 0.79 -6.24 16.29
N SER A 195 1.63 -5.69 15.41
CA SER A 195 2.14 -4.31 15.52
C SER A 195 1.02 -3.26 15.48
N ILE A 196 0.04 -3.43 14.60
CA ILE A 196 -1.13 -2.52 14.54
C ILE A 196 -1.98 -2.68 15.81
N THR A 197 -2.23 -3.91 16.23
CA THR A 197 -3.05 -4.22 17.41
C THR A 197 -2.43 -3.67 18.69
N GLN A 198 -1.12 -3.79 18.88
CA GLN A 198 -0.40 -3.19 20.01
C GLN A 198 -0.48 -1.66 20.03
N ASN A 199 -0.36 -1.00 18.87
CA ASN A 199 -0.49 0.46 18.78
C ASN A 199 -1.92 0.95 19.06
N VAL A 200 -2.94 0.19 18.66
CA VAL A 200 -4.36 0.51 18.92
C VAL A 200 -4.72 0.25 20.39
N LEU A 201 -4.27 -0.85 20.99
CA LEU A 201 -4.47 -1.17 22.40
C LEU A 201 -3.80 -0.13 23.32
N ASN A 202 -2.57 0.28 23.02
CA ASN A 202 -1.87 1.31 23.81
C ASN A 202 -2.61 2.67 23.78
N LYS A 203 -3.15 3.08 22.62
CA LYS A 203 -3.98 4.30 22.54
C LYS A 203 -5.27 4.19 23.34
N ARG A 204 -5.95 3.02 23.28
CA ARG A 204 -7.22 2.80 24.01
C ARG A 204 -7.04 2.74 25.52
N VAL A 205 -5.98 2.08 26.01
CA VAL A 205 -5.68 2.01 27.45
C VAL A 205 -5.32 3.40 27.99
N CYS A 206 -4.51 4.18 27.25
CA CYS A 206 -4.15 5.54 27.65
C CYS A 206 -5.36 6.49 27.73
N LEU A 207 -6.28 6.42 26.75
CA LEU A 207 -7.53 7.20 26.75
C LEU A 207 -8.45 6.80 27.91
N ARG A 208 -8.51 5.51 28.27
CA ARG A 208 -9.35 5.01 29.37
C ARG A 208 -8.84 5.46 30.74
N PHE A 209 -7.52 5.50 30.95
CA PHE A 209 -6.91 6.05 32.16
C PHE A 209 -7.08 7.57 32.27
N TYR A 210 -6.95 8.32 31.17
CA TYR A 210 -7.20 9.77 31.15
C TYR A 210 -8.66 10.11 31.53
N TYR A 211 -9.64 9.41 30.95
CA TYR A 211 -11.06 9.59 31.29
C TYR A 211 -11.37 9.21 32.74
N SER A 212 -10.73 8.15 33.27
CA SER A 212 -10.89 7.74 34.67
C SER A 212 -10.29 8.76 35.63
N PHE A 213 -9.17 9.41 35.28
CA PHE A 213 -8.54 10.44 36.10
C PHE A 213 -9.32 11.77 36.08
N TYR A 214 -9.84 12.18 34.91
CA TYR A 214 -10.70 13.37 34.79
C TYR A 214 -12.00 13.25 35.59
N LYS A 215 -12.63 12.06 35.57
CA LYS A 215 -13.87 11.78 36.33
C LYS A 215 -13.66 11.80 37.86
N ILE A 216 -12.48 11.40 38.34
CA ILE A 216 -12.14 11.44 39.78
C ILE A 216 -11.90 12.88 40.25
N ASN A 217 -11.32 13.74 39.41
CA ASN A 217 -11.10 15.15 39.77
C ASN A 217 -12.35 16.02 39.64
N SER A 218 -13.29 15.76 38.72
CA SER A 218 -14.52 16.56 38.61
C SER A 218 -15.52 16.30 39.75
N ASN A 219 -15.45 15.14 40.41
CA ASN A 219 -16.27 14.81 41.59
C ASN A 219 -15.70 15.37 42.91
N LYS A 220 -14.54 16.04 42.87
CA LYS A 220 -13.92 16.69 44.04
C LYS A 220 -14.12 18.22 44.06
N SER A 221 -14.75 18.78 43.03
CA SER A 221 -15.00 20.21 42.82
C SER A 221 -16.50 20.57 42.82
N ALA A 222 -17.35 19.66 43.32
CA ALA A 222 -18.76 19.88 43.66
C ALA A 222 -18.95 19.50 45.13
#